data_AF-A0A840J0D6-F1
#
_entry.id   AF-A0A840J0D6-F1
#
_cell.length_a   1.000
_cell.length_b   1.000
_cell.length_c   1.000
_cell.angle_alpha   90.00
_cell.angle_beta   90.00
_cell.angle_gamma   90.00
#
_symmetry.space_group_name_H-M   'P 1'
#
loop_
_entity.id
_entity.type
_entity.pdbx_description
1 polymer ?
#
loop_
_entity_poly.entity_id
_entity_poly.type
_entity_poly.pdbx_seq_one_letter_code
_entity_poly.pdbx_strand_id
1 'polypeptide(L)'
;MTTSRRTGAELNSGILPGNVRADDWVLLALALVSAGLLGYTLIAPPPPDAAQWIYTADCVVCGIFLLELLWRWRKQGWRAAFLARRWYEVFAMIPVAHPGFTVHHQVLAVILLLVRLGRAADRAVGEQFTYRLVDKLSEPIVQAIKKPVTIAVLDEVVKVLETGNYPENLAKSLDENKAELRAIITEKLAADPQLGKLRRLPFHDEVVRTVVDTSFRVLLEVLADPRIDDFFSAVVRDNREQIRRAVVLGLNDTDESPDELLLRTRTQRTAAREYDESHPDHPHH
;
A
#
# COMPACT_ATOMS: atom_id res chain seq x y z
N MET A 1 -29.56 -10.90 19.18
CA MET A 1 -28.87 -12.20 19.38
C MET A 1 -27.68 -12.23 18.43
N THR A 2 -26.53 -11.78 18.91
CA THR A 2 -25.32 -11.47 18.14
C THR A 2 -24.18 -12.30 18.73
N THR A 3 -23.69 -13.27 17.96
CA THR A 3 -22.57 -14.12 18.39
C THR A 3 -21.26 -13.48 17.95
N SER A 4 -20.60 -12.83 18.89
CA SER A 4 -19.21 -12.37 18.79
C SER A 4 -18.27 -13.57 18.59
N ARG A 5 -17.60 -13.64 17.43
CA ARG A 5 -16.41 -14.49 17.25
C ARG A 5 -15.21 -13.73 17.81
N ARG A 6 -14.84 -14.04 19.06
CA ARG A 6 -13.48 -13.81 19.57
C ARG A 6 -12.56 -14.81 18.88
N THR A 7 -11.76 -14.37 17.92
CA THR A 7 -10.61 -15.16 17.47
C THR A 7 -9.52 -14.95 18.51
N GLY A 8 -9.41 -15.93 19.40
CA GLY A 8 -8.35 -16.00 20.39
C GLY A 8 -7.00 -16.01 19.72
N ALA A 9 -6.07 -15.28 20.34
CA ALA A 9 -4.66 -15.38 20.11
C ALA A 9 -4.20 -16.84 20.24
N GLU A 10 -3.92 -17.49 19.11
CA GLU A 10 -3.00 -18.63 19.06
C GLU A 10 -1.57 -18.08 19.15
N LEU A 11 -1.23 -17.62 20.36
CA LEU A 11 0.13 -17.69 20.84
C LEU A 11 0.43 -19.16 21.09
N ASN A 12 1.55 -19.63 20.51
CA ASN A 12 2.33 -20.79 20.93
C ASN A 12 2.15 -22.12 20.15
N SER A 13 2.92 -22.27 19.07
CA SER A 13 3.76 -23.46 18.90
C SER A 13 4.95 -23.16 17.99
N GLY A 14 6.09 -22.82 18.61
CA GLY A 14 7.36 -22.60 17.92
C GLY A 14 8.37 -21.77 18.71
N ILE A 15 7.96 -21.13 19.81
CA ILE A 15 8.88 -20.56 20.80
C ILE A 15 9.30 -21.71 21.73
N LEU A 16 10.41 -22.36 21.40
CA LEU A 16 11.36 -22.72 22.43
C LEU A 16 12.29 -21.51 22.59
N PRO A 17 12.21 -20.75 23.69
CA PRO A 17 13.31 -19.87 24.10
C PRO A 17 14.31 -20.80 24.79
N GLY A 18 15.02 -21.59 23.99
CA GLY A 18 15.72 -22.77 24.46
C GLY A 18 17.10 -22.86 23.87
N ASN A 19 18.05 -22.21 24.56
CA ASN A 19 19.49 -22.29 24.35
C ASN A 19 19.93 -21.73 22.98
N VAL A 20 20.70 -20.65 22.96
CA VAL A 20 21.63 -20.41 21.85
C VAL A 20 22.57 -21.62 21.89
N ARG A 21 22.26 -22.69 21.15
CA ARG A 21 23.05 -23.93 21.19
C ARG A 21 24.47 -23.50 20.85
N ALA A 22 25.46 -24.00 21.60
CA ALA A 22 26.86 -23.80 21.26
C ALA A 22 27.12 -24.10 19.77
N ASP A 23 26.34 -25.03 19.20
CA ASP A 23 26.25 -25.35 17.78
C ASP A 23 26.02 -24.12 16.87
N ASP A 24 25.15 -23.17 17.22
CA ASP A 24 24.91 -21.96 16.42
C ASP A 24 26.11 -21.02 16.41
N TRP A 25 26.81 -20.91 17.54
CA TRP A 25 28.05 -20.13 17.66
C TRP A 25 29.22 -20.82 16.93
N VAL A 26 29.32 -22.15 17.01
CA VAL A 26 30.30 -22.94 16.24
C VAL A 26 30.08 -22.76 14.74
N LEU A 27 28.83 -22.79 14.29
CA LEU A 27 28.49 -22.61 12.88
C LEU A 27 28.65 -21.16 12.41
N LEU A 28 28.44 -20.18 13.30
CA LEU A 28 28.77 -18.77 13.03
C LEU A 28 30.29 -18.58 12.90
N ALA A 29 31.08 -19.13 13.83
CA ALA A 29 32.53 -19.10 13.76
C ALA A 29 33.03 -19.79 12.49
N LEU A 30 32.45 -20.94 12.13
CA LEU A 30 32.76 -21.66 10.90
C LEU A 30 32.42 -20.84 9.64
N ALA A 31 31.31 -20.10 9.65
CA ALA A 31 30.93 -19.22 8.55
C ALA A 31 31.88 -18.02 8.42
N LEU A 32 32.30 -17.42 9.54
CA LEU A 32 33.30 -16.33 9.56
C LEU A 32 34.66 -16.82 9.07
N VAL A 33 35.10 -18.00 9.51
CA VAL A 33 36.34 -18.63 9.03
C VAL A 33 36.27 -18.91 7.53
N SER A 34 35.14 -19.44 7.05
CA SER A 34 34.93 -19.71 5.62
C SER A 34 34.92 -18.43 4.77
N ALA A 35 34.26 -17.38 5.24
CA ALA A 35 34.24 -16.09 4.54
C ALA A 35 35.61 -15.41 4.57
N GLY A 36 36.31 -15.47 5.71
CA GLY A 36 37.66 -14.95 5.87
C GLY A 36 38.69 -15.68 5.01
N LEU A 37 38.59 -17.01 4.90
CA LEU A 37 39.45 -17.83 4.05
C LEU A 37 39.28 -17.47 2.57
N LEU A 38 38.03 -17.34 2.10
CA LEU A 38 37.74 -16.91 0.73
C LEU A 38 38.22 -15.47 0.48
N GLY A 39 37.96 -14.54 1.41
CA GLY A 39 38.45 -13.17 1.33
C GLY A 39 39.99 -13.08 1.28
N TYR A 40 40.68 -13.91 2.07
CA TYR A 40 42.14 -14.02 2.04
C TYR A 40 42.63 -14.48 0.66
N THR A 41 42.03 -15.51 0.07
CA THR A 41 42.42 -15.99 -1.27
C THR A 41 42.17 -14.97 -2.39
N LEU A 42 41.23 -14.04 -2.20
CA LEU A 42 40.96 -12.96 -3.15
C LEU A 42 42.00 -11.83 -3.07
N ILE A 43 42.55 -11.56 -1.88
CA ILE A 43 43.52 -10.48 -1.66
C ILE A 43 44.96 -10.98 -1.89
N ALA A 44 45.25 -12.21 -1.46
CA ALA A 44 46.58 -12.81 -1.53
C ALA A 44 46.48 -14.23 -2.13
N PRO A 45 46.82 -14.40 -3.43
CA PRO A 45 46.82 -15.72 -4.07
C PRO A 45 47.79 -16.66 -3.35
N PRO A 46 47.32 -17.78 -2.76
CA PRO A 46 48.19 -18.69 -2.01
C PRO A 46 49.12 -19.47 -2.95
N PRO A 47 50.32 -19.88 -2.48
CA PRO A 47 51.18 -20.80 -3.21
C PRO A 47 50.45 -22.13 -3.48
N PRO A 48 50.76 -22.83 -4.60
CA PRO A 48 50.00 -23.98 -5.09
C PRO A 48 49.86 -25.12 -4.06
N ASP A 49 50.86 -25.30 -3.21
CA ASP A 49 50.87 -26.33 -2.16
C ASP A 49 49.86 -26.01 -1.04
N ALA A 50 49.69 -24.72 -0.72
CA ALA A 50 48.71 -24.25 0.27
C ALA A 50 47.29 -24.15 -0.32
N ALA A 51 47.17 -23.92 -1.63
CA ALA A 51 45.88 -23.81 -2.31
C ALA A 51 45.05 -25.11 -2.20
N GLN A 52 45.70 -26.28 -2.28
CA GLN A 52 45.02 -27.56 -2.15
C GLN A 52 44.46 -27.78 -0.74
N TRP A 53 45.22 -27.42 0.29
CA TRP A 53 44.75 -27.48 1.69
C TRP A 53 43.58 -26.53 1.96
N ILE A 54 43.66 -25.31 1.43
CA ILE A 54 42.58 -24.30 1.53
C ILE A 54 41.31 -24.81 0.84
N TYR A 55 41.44 -25.42 -0.34
CA TYR A 55 40.32 -26.01 -1.05
C TYR A 55 39.68 -27.17 -0.28
N THR A 56 40.49 -28.09 0.27
CA THR A 56 39.97 -29.20 1.09
C THR A 56 39.26 -28.68 2.34
N ALA A 57 39.81 -27.66 3.00
CA ALA A 57 39.17 -27.02 4.15
C ALA A 57 37.82 -26.38 3.77
N ASP A 58 37.75 -25.66 2.64
CA ASP A 58 36.51 -25.07 2.14
C ASP A 58 35.45 -26.14 1.83
N CYS A 59 35.84 -27.24 1.18
CA CYS A 59 34.96 -28.37 0.91
C CYS A 59 34.41 -29.03 2.18
N VAL A 60 35.24 -29.19 3.22
CA VAL A 60 34.79 -29.74 4.51
C VAL A 60 33.78 -28.80 5.17
N VAL A 61 34.05 -27.49 5.17
CA VAL A 61 33.13 -26.50 5.73
C VAL A 61 31.80 -26.45 4.97
N CYS A 62 31.84 -26.42 3.64
CA CYS A 62 30.65 -26.51 2.80
C CYS A 62 29.87 -27.81 3.04
N GLY A 63 30.56 -28.94 3.22
CA GLY A 63 29.95 -30.23 3.54
C GLY A 63 29.21 -30.24 4.90
N ILE A 64 29.79 -29.63 5.93
CA ILE A 64 29.14 -29.48 7.24
C ILE A 64 27.86 -28.66 7.11
N PHE A 65 27.90 -27.55 6.35
CA PHE A 65 26.70 -26.74 6.11
C PHE A 65 25.65 -27.44 5.25
N LEU A 66 26.07 -28.27 4.30
CA LEU A 66 25.18 -29.10 3.49
C LEU A 66 24.40 -30.10 4.33
N LEU A 67 25.10 -30.81 5.20
CA LEU A 67 24.48 -31.76 6.13
C LEU A 67 23.50 -31.07 7.07
N GLU A 68 23.83 -29.88 7.55
CA GLU A 68 22.94 -29.09 8.39
C GLU A 68 21.66 -28.67 7.65
N LEU A 69 21.78 -28.15 6.42
CA LEU A 69 20.62 -27.74 5.62
C LEU A 69 19.72 -28.94 5.31
N LEU A 70 20.31 -30.07 4.92
CA LEU A 70 19.57 -31.31 4.65
C LEU A 70 18.83 -31.80 5.90
N TRP A 71 19.47 -31.72 7.06
CA TRP A 71 18.86 -32.09 8.33
C TRP A 71 17.68 -31.18 8.68
N ARG A 72 17.84 -29.86 8.53
CA ARG A 72 16.77 -28.86 8.75
C ARG A 72 15.63 -29.05 7.75
N TRP A 73 15.94 -29.28 6.48
CA TRP A 73 14.94 -29.50 5.43
C TRP A 73 14.13 -30.78 5.67
N ARG A 74 14.79 -31.85 6.12
CA ARG A 74 14.14 -33.10 6.52
C ARG A 74 13.20 -32.86 7.71
N LYS A 75 13.62 -32.12 8.74
CA LYS A 75 12.77 -31.81 9.90
C LYS A 75 11.52 -31.03 9.55
N GLN A 76 11.56 -30.23 8.48
CA GLN A 76 10.42 -29.43 8.03
C GLN A 76 9.58 -30.10 6.94
N GLY A 77 9.78 -31.41 6.74
CA GLY A 77 8.96 -32.22 5.84
C GLY A 77 9.22 -31.98 4.36
N TRP A 78 10.45 -31.64 3.97
CA TRP A 78 10.88 -31.54 2.56
C TRP A 78 10.10 -30.51 1.72
N ARG A 79 9.54 -29.47 2.35
CA ARG A 79 8.80 -28.42 1.63
C ARG A 79 9.71 -27.62 0.71
N ALA A 80 9.36 -27.50 -0.57
CA ALA A 80 10.11 -26.68 -1.54
C ALA A 80 10.13 -25.18 -1.15
N ALA A 81 9.09 -24.69 -0.48
CA ALA A 81 9.03 -23.34 0.06
C ALA A 81 10.13 -23.05 1.10
N PHE A 82 10.72 -24.07 1.74
CA PHE A 82 11.89 -23.88 2.61
C PHE A 82 13.12 -23.49 1.80
N LEU A 83 13.37 -24.19 0.69
CA LEU A 83 14.52 -23.95 -0.18
C LEU A 83 14.40 -22.61 -0.92
N ALA A 84 13.20 -22.28 -1.39
CA ALA A 84 12.93 -20.97 -2.01
C ALA A 84 13.19 -19.80 -1.05
N ARG A 85 12.92 -19.99 0.26
CA ARG A 85 13.21 -18.97 1.29
C ARG A 85 14.69 -18.92 1.67
N ARG A 86 15.38 -20.07 1.68
CA ARG A 86 16.80 -20.21 2.04
C ARG A 86 17.72 -20.38 0.84
N TRP A 87 17.36 -19.78 -0.29
CA TRP A 87 18.10 -19.91 -1.55
C TRP A 87 19.58 -19.49 -1.39
N TYR A 88 19.85 -18.47 -0.57
CA TYR A 88 21.20 -18.01 -0.22
C TYR A 88 22.03 -19.08 0.51
N GLU A 89 21.40 -19.92 1.33
CA GLU A 89 22.08 -21.00 2.03
C GLU A 89 22.58 -22.06 1.05
N VAL A 90 21.85 -22.28 -0.05
CA VAL A 90 22.22 -23.21 -1.13
C VAL A 90 23.41 -22.69 -1.92
N PHE A 91 23.42 -21.39 -2.25
CA PHE A 91 24.56 -20.78 -2.96
C PHE A 91 25.83 -20.73 -2.10
N ALA A 92 25.70 -20.57 -0.78
CA ALA A 92 26.83 -20.63 0.14
C ALA A 92 27.51 -22.02 0.20
N MET A 93 26.89 -23.07 -0.34
CA MET A 93 27.41 -24.45 -0.33
C MET A 93 28.36 -24.75 -1.48
N ILE A 94 28.46 -23.86 -2.46
CA ILE A 94 29.34 -24.07 -3.60
C ILE A 94 30.78 -23.84 -3.12
N PRO A 95 31.67 -24.85 -3.18
CA PRO A 95 33.07 -24.67 -2.83
C PRO A 95 33.76 -23.94 -3.99
N VAL A 96 34.19 -22.70 -3.74
CA VAL A 96 34.69 -21.78 -4.79
C VAL A 96 36.20 -21.58 -4.67
N ALA A 97 36.83 -22.16 -3.65
CA ALA A 97 38.27 -22.11 -3.41
C ALA A 97 39.11 -22.91 -4.43
N HIS A 98 38.59 -23.17 -5.63
CA HIS A 98 39.38 -23.77 -6.71
C HIS A 98 40.23 -22.69 -7.38
N PRO A 99 41.57 -22.82 -7.41
CA PRO A 99 42.46 -21.75 -7.89
C PRO A 99 42.25 -21.38 -9.37
N GLY A 100 41.66 -22.25 -10.19
CA GLY A 100 41.27 -21.92 -11.56
C GLY A 100 40.00 -21.03 -11.68
N PHE A 101 39.11 -21.05 -10.70
CA PHE A 101 37.83 -20.32 -10.72
C PHE A 101 37.98 -18.87 -10.25
N THR A 102 38.83 -18.60 -9.26
CA THR A 102 39.06 -17.25 -8.72
C THR A 102 39.80 -16.34 -9.70
N VAL A 103 40.66 -16.91 -10.54
CA VAL A 103 41.46 -16.16 -11.53
C VAL A 103 40.60 -15.74 -12.74
N HIS A 104 39.64 -16.57 -13.19
CA HIS A 104 38.79 -16.26 -14.35
C HIS A 104 37.43 -15.64 -13.99
N HIS A 105 36.90 -15.90 -12.80
CA HIS A 105 35.55 -15.50 -12.40
C HIS A 105 35.53 -14.74 -11.06
N GLN A 106 36.37 -13.70 -10.95
CA GLN A 106 36.45 -12.82 -9.78
C GLN A 106 35.08 -12.28 -9.35
N VAL A 107 34.22 -11.92 -10.31
CA VAL A 107 32.85 -11.44 -10.05
C VAL A 107 32.02 -12.50 -9.33
N LEU A 108 32.10 -13.76 -9.75
CA LEU A 108 31.37 -14.87 -9.12
C LEU A 108 31.90 -15.13 -7.71
N ALA A 109 33.23 -15.06 -7.51
CA ALA A 109 33.84 -15.22 -6.20
C ALA A 109 33.44 -14.09 -5.23
N VAL A 110 33.36 -12.83 -5.70
CA VAL A 110 32.87 -11.69 -4.91
C VAL A 110 31.39 -11.86 -4.58
N ILE A 111 30.55 -12.27 -5.53
CA ILE A 111 29.13 -12.55 -5.27
C ILE A 111 28.99 -13.64 -4.20
N LEU A 112 29.77 -14.71 -4.27
CA LEU A 112 29.71 -15.81 -3.31
C LEU A 112 30.28 -15.41 -1.94
N LEU A 113 31.29 -14.53 -1.90
CA LEU A 113 31.74 -13.90 -0.66
C LEU A 113 30.62 -13.07 -0.01
N LEU A 114 29.91 -12.25 -0.80
CA LEU A 114 28.77 -11.47 -0.32
C LEU A 114 27.63 -12.38 0.18
N VAL A 115 27.34 -13.49 -0.51
CA VAL A 115 26.36 -14.49 -0.06
C VAL A 115 26.77 -15.14 1.25
N ARG A 116 28.05 -15.53 1.39
CA ARG A 116 28.59 -16.13 2.63
C ARG A 116 28.57 -15.12 3.79
N LEU A 117 28.89 -13.85 3.52
CA LEU A 117 28.81 -12.78 4.51
C LEU A 117 27.35 -12.49 4.91
N GLY A 118 26.43 -12.49 3.95
CA GLY A 118 24.99 -12.38 4.19
C GLY A 118 24.47 -13.53 5.07
N ARG A 119 24.91 -14.77 4.84
CA ARG A 119 24.60 -15.92 5.71
C ARG A 119 25.17 -15.75 7.12
N ALA A 120 26.42 -15.29 7.25
CA ALA A 120 27.03 -15.04 8.56
C ALA A 120 26.26 -13.95 9.33
N ALA A 121 25.82 -12.89 8.64
CA ALA A 121 25.01 -11.83 9.20
C ALA A 121 23.60 -12.32 9.62
N ASP A 122 22.94 -13.11 8.78
CA ASP A 122 21.64 -13.71 9.07
C ASP A 122 21.70 -14.62 10.31
N ARG A 123 22.83 -15.34 10.49
CA ARG A 123 23.05 -16.21 11.65
C ARG A 123 23.39 -15.45 12.94
N ALA A 124 24.03 -14.28 12.83
CA ALA A 124 24.35 -13.42 13.99
C ALA A 124 23.14 -12.59 14.47
N VAL A 125 22.24 -12.21 13.57
CA VAL A 125 21.12 -11.28 13.86
C VAL A 125 19.77 -12.01 14.05
N GLY A 126 19.73 -13.31 13.80
CA GLY A 126 18.52 -14.14 13.87
C GLY A 126 17.71 -14.08 12.57
N GLU A 127 16.88 -15.10 12.31
CA GLU A 127 16.25 -15.50 11.03
C GLU A 127 15.33 -14.46 10.31
N GLN A 128 15.51 -13.16 10.51
CA GLN A 128 14.63 -12.09 10.05
C GLN A 128 15.35 -10.87 9.46
N PHE A 129 16.68 -10.91 9.29
CA PHE A 129 17.41 -9.75 8.76
C PHE A 129 16.93 -9.37 7.34
N THR A 130 16.67 -10.36 6.50
CA THR A 130 16.21 -10.16 5.12
C THR A 130 14.83 -9.51 5.04
N TYR A 131 13.87 -9.91 5.88
CA TYR A 131 12.55 -9.27 5.93
C TYR A 131 12.66 -7.81 6.34
N ARG A 132 13.42 -7.52 7.41
CA ARG A 132 13.63 -6.13 7.86
C ARG A 132 14.36 -5.29 6.82
N LEU A 133 15.30 -5.89 6.08
CA LEU A 133 16.02 -5.20 5.03
C LEU A 133 15.12 -4.92 3.81
N VAL A 134 14.34 -5.91 3.36
CA VAL A 134 13.39 -5.75 2.26
C VAL A 134 12.32 -4.72 2.62
N ASP A 135 11.67 -4.84 3.77
CA ASP A 135 10.63 -3.90 4.19
C ASP A 135 11.18 -2.47 4.27
N LYS A 136 12.36 -2.30 4.87
CA LYS A 136 12.98 -0.98 5.06
C LYS A 136 13.49 -0.35 3.76
N LEU A 137 13.78 -1.16 2.74
CA LEU A 137 14.17 -0.68 1.40
C LEU A 137 12.98 -0.53 0.46
N SER A 138 11.90 -1.31 0.64
CA SER A 138 10.69 -1.25 -0.19
C SER A 138 9.78 -0.10 0.20
N GLU A 139 9.66 0.22 1.49
CA GLU A 139 8.80 1.30 1.99
C GLU A 139 9.07 2.66 1.28
N PRO A 140 10.32 3.15 1.17
CA PRO A 140 10.59 4.42 0.50
C PRO A 140 10.32 4.37 -1.00
N ILE A 141 10.60 3.23 -1.64
CA ILE A 141 10.37 3.03 -3.08
C ILE A 141 8.87 3.05 -3.37
N VAL A 142 8.08 2.32 -2.60
CA VAL A 142 6.61 2.27 -2.74
C VAL A 142 6.01 3.65 -2.51
N GLN A 143 6.44 4.35 -1.44
CA GLN A 143 5.95 5.70 -1.16
C GLN A 143 6.32 6.71 -2.28
N ALA A 144 7.52 6.60 -2.85
CA ALA A 144 7.95 7.45 -3.97
C ALA A 144 7.16 7.19 -5.26
N ILE A 145 6.73 5.94 -5.49
CA ILE A 145 5.97 5.55 -6.69
C ILE A 145 4.47 5.83 -6.53
N LYS A 146 3.90 5.68 -5.32
CA LYS A 146 2.46 5.80 -5.05
C LYS A 146 1.91 7.15 -5.52
N LYS A 147 2.54 8.26 -5.14
CA LYS A 147 2.06 9.62 -5.48
C LYS A 147 2.01 9.87 -7.00
N PRO A 148 3.10 9.67 -7.78
CA PRO A 148 3.06 9.82 -9.24
C PRO A 148 2.02 8.92 -9.92
N VAL A 149 1.92 7.66 -9.51
CA VAL A 149 0.96 6.71 -10.09
C VAL A 149 -0.47 7.17 -9.83
N THR A 150 -0.80 7.56 -8.60
CA THR A 150 -2.15 8.06 -8.27
C THR A 150 -2.49 9.30 -9.09
N ILE A 151 -1.55 10.24 -9.27
CA ILE A 151 -1.78 11.44 -10.10
C ILE A 151 -2.03 11.04 -11.56
N ALA A 152 -1.20 10.15 -12.12
CA ALA A 152 -1.36 9.69 -13.50
C ALA A 152 -2.70 8.97 -13.73
N VAL A 153 -3.13 8.13 -12.77
CA VAL A 153 -4.42 7.45 -12.82
C VAL A 153 -5.58 8.44 -12.70
N LEU A 154 -5.50 9.42 -11.79
CA LEU A 154 -6.51 10.47 -11.67
C LEU A 154 -6.61 11.29 -12.95
N ASP A 155 -5.49 11.64 -13.57
CA ASP A 155 -5.47 12.37 -14.85
C ASP A 155 -6.15 11.55 -15.96
N GLU A 156 -5.93 10.23 -16.00
CA GLU A 156 -6.58 9.35 -16.98
C GLU A 156 -8.07 9.18 -16.72
N VAL A 157 -8.47 8.98 -15.47
CA VAL A 157 -9.89 8.91 -15.09
C VAL A 157 -10.60 10.20 -15.46
N VAL A 158 -10.00 11.37 -15.25
CA VAL A 158 -10.64 12.64 -15.58
C VAL A 158 -10.84 12.82 -17.08
N LYS A 159 -9.91 12.36 -17.93
CA LYS A 159 -10.16 12.37 -19.38
C LYS A 159 -11.39 11.55 -19.75
N VAL A 160 -11.62 10.42 -19.07
CA VAL A 160 -12.83 9.62 -19.26
C VAL A 160 -14.05 10.38 -18.74
N LEU A 161 -13.96 11.03 -17.58
CA LEU A 161 -15.06 11.83 -17.04
C LEU A 161 -15.42 12.99 -18.00
N GLU A 162 -14.43 13.72 -18.54
CA GLU A 162 -14.62 14.81 -19.50
C GLU A 162 -15.38 14.37 -20.78
N THR A 163 -15.44 13.07 -21.08
CA THR A 163 -16.22 12.53 -22.22
C THR A 163 -17.65 12.11 -21.89
N GLY A 164 -18.08 12.19 -20.62
CA GLY A 164 -19.40 11.75 -20.17
C GLY A 164 -20.49 12.84 -20.24
N ASN A 165 -21.71 12.45 -20.63
CA ASN A 165 -22.89 13.33 -20.62
C ASN A 165 -23.51 13.46 -19.20
N TYR A 166 -22.82 14.11 -18.27
CA TYR A 166 -23.33 14.27 -16.90
C TYR A 166 -24.64 15.06 -16.79
N PRO A 167 -24.83 16.18 -17.52
CA PRO A 167 -26.08 16.95 -17.42
C PRO A 167 -27.29 16.12 -17.83
N GLU A 168 -27.17 15.36 -18.92
CA GLU A 168 -28.20 14.44 -19.41
C GLU A 168 -28.49 13.30 -18.42
N ASN A 169 -27.44 12.68 -17.87
CA ASN A 169 -27.59 11.64 -16.84
C ASN A 169 -28.25 12.17 -15.56
N LEU A 170 -27.93 13.41 -15.17
CA LEU A 170 -28.55 14.06 -14.03
C LEU A 170 -30.02 14.41 -14.33
N ALA A 171 -30.32 14.94 -15.51
CA ALA A 171 -31.69 15.21 -15.94
C ALA A 171 -32.54 13.93 -15.90
N LYS A 172 -32.01 12.83 -16.44
CA LYS A 172 -32.66 11.53 -16.40
C LYS A 172 -32.93 11.06 -14.97
N SER A 173 -31.91 11.14 -14.11
CA SER A 173 -32.04 10.74 -12.69
C SER A 173 -33.06 11.61 -11.94
N LEU A 174 -33.10 12.92 -12.22
CA LEU A 174 -34.07 13.85 -11.62
C LEU A 174 -35.50 13.59 -12.10
N ASP A 175 -35.69 13.24 -13.37
CA ASP A 175 -37.02 12.91 -13.91
C ASP A 175 -37.54 11.58 -13.35
N GLU A 176 -36.67 10.55 -13.28
CA GLU A 176 -36.99 9.25 -12.67
C GLU A 176 -37.41 9.37 -11.20
N ASN A 177 -36.80 10.29 -10.45
CA ASN A 177 -37.06 10.50 -9.01
C ASN A 177 -37.91 11.74 -8.71
N LYS A 178 -38.59 12.31 -9.71
CA LYS A 178 -39.34 13.56 -9.59
C LYS A 178 -40.41 13.54 -8.49
N ALA A 179 -41.10 12.41 -8.32
CA ALA A 179 -42.14 12.27 -7.31
C ALA A 179 -41.59 12.33 -5.88
N GLU A 180 -40.43 11.71 -5.64
CA GLU A 180 -39.76 11.72 -4.34
C GLU A 180 -39.19 13.10 -4.02
N LEU A 181 -38.47 13.71 -4.96
CA LEU A 181 -37.93 15.06 -4.78
C LEU A 181 -39.03 16.09 -4.52
N ARG A 182 -40.19 15.94 -5.17
CA ARG A 182 -41.37 16.77 -4.90
C ARG A 182 -41.85 16.61 -3.46
N ALA A 183 -41.92 15.39 -2.94
CA ALA A 183 -42.33 15.14 -1.57
C ALA A 183 -41.35 15.82 -0.58
N ILE A 184 -40.04 15.65 -0.80
CA ILE A 184 -38.99 16.29 0.00
C ILE A 184 -39.11 17.82 -0.05
N ILE A 185 -39.23 18.41 -1.24
CA ILE A 185 -39.35 19.86 -1.40
C ILE A 185 -40.61 20.38 -0.69
N THR A 186 -41.74 19.67 -0.82
CA THR A 186 -43.00 20.07 -0.16
C THR A 186 -42.87 20.01 1.36
N GLU A 187 -42.23 18.98 1.89
CA GLU A 187 -41.93 18.85 3.32
C GLU A 187 -41.03 19.99 3.83
N LYS A 188 -39.93 20.28 3.11
CA LYS A 188 -39.00 21.36 3.48
C LYS A 188 -39.66 22.73 3.37
N LEU A 189 -40.49 22.96 2.36
CA LEU A 189 -41.22 24.22 2.17
C LEU A 189 -42.30 24.43 3.24
N ALA A 190 -42.96 23.34 3.67
CA ALA A 190 -43.94 23.39 4.76
C ALA A 190 -43.29 23.71 6.12
N ALA A 191 -42.03 23.31 6.31
CA ALA A 191 -41.21 23.59 7.49
C ALA A 191 -40.51 24.97 7.46
N ASP A 192 -40.53 25.68 6.32
CA ASP A 192 -39.83 26.96 6.16
C ASP A 192 -40.52 28.09 6.95
N PRO A 193 -39.82 28.73 7.92
CA PRO A 193 -40.37 29.84 8.70
C PRO A 193 -40.78 31.05 7.84
N GLN A 194 -40.12 31.29 6.71
CA GLN A 194 -40.38 32.42 5.82
C GLN A 194 -41.73 32.28 5.09
N LEU A 195 -42.21 31.05 4.89
CA LEU A 195 -43.52 30.78 4.27
C LEU A 195 -44.72 30.90 5.22
N GLY A 196 -44.49 31.09 6.53
CA GLY A 196 -45.56 31.12 7.54
C GLY A 196 -46.69 32.13 7.28
N LYS A 197 -46.40 33.23 6.57
CA LYS A 197 -47.42 34.23 6.17
C LYS A 197 -48.18 33.84 4.89
N LEU A 198 -47.51 33.16 3.95
CA LEU A 198 -48.08 32.70 2.68
C LEU A 198 -49.01 31.51 2.87
N ARG A 199 -48.76 30.67 3.90
CA ARG A 199 -49.59 29.50 4.26
C ARG A 199 -51.02 29.82 4.68
N ARG A 200 -51.36 31.11 4.90
CA ARG A 200 -52.71 31.58 5.26
C ARG A 200 -53.57 31.98 4.06
N LEU A 201 -52.99 32.03 2.86
CA LEU A 201 -53.73 32.38 1.65
C LEU A 201 -54.49 31.17 1.11
N PRO A 202 -55.74 31.35 0.63
CA PRO A 202 -56.42 30.28 -0.09
C PRO A 202 -55.63 29.91 -1.36
N PHE A 203 -55.65 28.63 -1.73
CA PHE A 203 -54.94 28.07 -2.89
C PHE A 203 -53.39 28.07 -2.81
N HIS A 204 -52.80 28.36 -1.64
CA HIS A 204 -51.34 28.31 -1.45
C HIS A 204 -50.71 27.01 -1.95
N ASP A 205 -51.30 25.87 -1.58
CA ASP A 205 -50.73 24.56 -1.91
C ASP A 205 -50.75 24.29 -3.41
N GLU A 206 -51.77 24.78 -4.12
CA GLU A 206 -51.90 24.63 -5.57
C GLU A 206 -50.90 25.52 -6.32
N VAL A 207 -50.67 26.74 -5.82
CA VAL A 207 -49.63 27.65 -6.35
C VAL A 207 -48.25 27.06 -6.15
N VAL A 208 -47.92 26.61 -4.93
CA VAL A 208 -46.64 25.95 -4.62
C VAL A 208 -46.45 24.74 -5.53
N ARG A 209 -47.48 23.90 -5.64
CA ARG A 209 -47.46 22.69 -6.46
C ARG A 209 -47.14 23.00 -7.93
N THR A 210 -47.77 24.03 -8.48
CA THR A 210 -47.59 24.48 -9.87
C THR A 210 -46.21 25.10 -10.09
N VAL A 211 -45.74 25.91 -9.15
CA VAL A 211 -44.40 26.53 -9.22
C VAL A 211 -43.33 25.45 -9.17
N VAL A 212 -43.42 24.49 -8.25
CA VAL A 212 -42.48 23.37 -8.15
C VAL A 212 -42.47 22.55 -9.45
N ASP A 213 -43.65 22.19 -9.99
CA ASP A 213 -43.73 21.43 -11.25
C ASP A 213 -43.12 22.20 -12.43
N THR A 214 -43.32 23.52 -12.48
CA THR A 214 -42.77 24.40 -13.52
C THR A 214 -41.26 24.53 -13.37
N SER A 215 -40.76 24.74 -12.15
CA SER A 215 -39.33 24.81 -11.86
C SER A 215 -38.62 23.50 -12.22
N PHE A 216 -39.21 22.34 -11.91
CA PHE A 216 -38.65 21.05 -12.33
C PHE A 216 -38.54 20.94 -13.85
N ARG A 217 -39.59 21.33 -14.58
CA ARG A 217 -39.56 21.28 -16.04
C ARG A 217 -38.45 22.17 -16.60
N VAL A 218 -38.38 23.42 -16.14
CA VAL A 218 -37.34 24.37 -16.57
C VAL A 218 -35.95 23.86 -16.22
N LEU A 219 -35.75 23.28 -15.03
CA LEU A 219 -34.47 22.69 -14.63
C LEU A 219 -34.06 21.52 -15.53
N LEU A 220 -34.98 20.63 -15.87
CA LEU A 220 -34.71 19.53 -16.79
C LEU A 220 -34.38 20.03 -18.21
N GLU A 221 -35.10 21.05 -18.70
CA GLU A 221 -34.81 21.69 -19.97
C GLU A 221 -33.42 22.35 -19.99
N VAL A 222 -33.03 23.00 -18.88
CA VAL A 222 -31.70 23.60 -18.74
C VAL A 222 -30.62 22.52 -18.71
N LEU A 223 -30.81 21.43 -17.95
CA LEU A 223 -29.84 20.33 -17.90
C LEU A 223 -29.67 19.60 -19.24
N ALA A 224 -30.65 19.68 -20.14
CA ALA A 224 -30.55 19.15 -21.49
C ALA A 224 -29.98 20.17 -22.52
N ASP A 225 -29.71 21.42 -22.11
CA ASP A 225 -29.15 22.43 -22.98
C ASP A 225 -27.63 22.18 -23.18
N PRO A 226 -27.13 22.12 -24.42
CA PRO A 226 -25.71 21.85 -24.69
C PRO A 226 -24.75 22.90 -24.10
N ARG A 227 -25.23 24.10 -23.76
CA ARG A 227 -24.41 25.13 -23.09
C ARG A 227 -24.09 24.77 -21.63
N ILE A 228 -24.86 23.87 -21.03
CA ILE A 228 -24.59 23.37 -19.67
C ILE A 228 -23.46 22.34 -19.67
N ASP A 229 -23.18 21.67 -20.79
CA ASP A 229 -22.06 20.72 -20.91
C ASP A 229 -20.71 21.40 -20.66
N ASP A 230 -20.52 22.62 -21.17
CA ASP A 230 -19.31 23.42 -20.94
C ASP A 230 -19.15 23.80 -19.45
N PHE A 231 -20.26 24.15 -18.79
CA PHE A 231 -20.27 24.47 -17.36
C PHE A 231 -19.89 23.24 -16.52
N PHE A 232 -20.49 22.08 -16.80
CA PHE A 232 -20.15 20.84 -16.08
C PHE A 232 -18.70 20.42 -16.33
N SER A 233 -18.21 20.55 -17.55
CA SER A 233 -16.81 20.29 -17.88
C SER A 233 -15.85 21.17 -17.07
N ALA A 234 -16.19 22.45 -16.91
CA ALA A 234 -15.41 23.37 -16.07
C ALA A 234 -15.43 22.97 -14.58
N VAL A 235 -16.59 22.56 -14.05
CA VAL A 235 -16.73 22.07 -12.67
C VAL A 235 -15.92 20.78 -12.45
N VAL A 236 -15.98 19.82 -13.38
CA VAL A 236 -15.20 18.57 -13.31
C VAL A 236 -13.70 18.87 -13.33
N ARG A 237 -13.27 19.81 -14.19
CA ARG A 237 -11.87 20.24 -14.28
C ARG A 237 -11.37 20.88 -12.99
N ASP A 238 -12.15 21.76 -12.37
CA ASP A 238 -11.77 22.41 -11.11
C ASP A 238 -11.70 21.39 -9.95
N ASN A 239 -12.68 20.48 -9.87
CA ASN A 239 -12.64 19.37 -8.90
C ASN A 239 -11.42 18.47 -9.10
N ARG A 240 -11.00 18.17 -10.35
CA ARG A 240 -9.72 17.46 -10.61
C ARG A 240 -8.55 18.21 -9.99
N GLU A 241 -8.44 19.51 -10.25
CA GLU A 241 -7.31 20.29 -9.75
C GLU A 241 -7.25 20.28 -8.23
N GLN A 242 -8.40 20.31 -7.55
CA GLN A 242 -8.51 20.13 -6.11
C GLN A 242 -8.03 18.74 -5.65
N ILE A 243 -8.54 17.66 -6.24
CA ILE A 243 -8.16 16.28 -5.88
C ILE A 243 -6.66 16.05 -6.12
N ARG A 244 -6.14 16.48 -7.28
CA ARG A 244 -4.71 16.38 -7.62
C ARG A 244 -3.86 17.11 -6.60
N ARG A 245 -4.26 18.32 -6.18
CA ARG A 245 -3.53 19.10 -5.17
C ARG A 245 -3.57 18.39 -3.81
N ALA A 246 -4.71 17.85 -3.40
CA ALA A 246 -4.83 17.09 -2.16
C ALA A 246 -3.91 15.86 -2.13
N VAL A 247 -3.80 15.11 -3.24
CA VAL A 247 -2.89 13.96 -3.36
C VAL A 247 -1.42 14.37 -3.34
N VAL A 248 -1.05 15.46 -4.01
CA VAL A 248 0.33 16.00 -3.96
C VAL A 248 0.72 16.33 -2.52
N LEU A 249 -0.18 17.01 -1.79
CA LEU A 249 -0.02 17.39 -0.39
C LEU A 249 -0.11 16.19 0.59
N GLY A 250 -0.47 14.99 0.12
CA GLY A 250 -0.57 13.79 0.97
C GLY A 250 -1.76 13.81 1.94
N LEU A 251 -2.76 14.64 1.69
CA LEU A 251 -3.98 14.78 2.51
C LEU A 251 -4.87 13.53 2.46
N ASN A 252 -4.57 12.59 1.57
CA ASN A 252 -5.24 11.29 1.47
C ASN A 252 -4.74 10.25 2.50
N ASP A 253 -3.55 10.47 3.08
CA ASP A 253 -2.90 9.52 3.98
C ASP A 253 -2.87 10.01 5.46
N THR A 254 -3.26 11.26 5.72
CA THR A 254 -3.26 11.86 7.07
C THR A 254 -4.55 12.65 7.34
N ASP A 255 -5.16 12.40 8.50
CA ASP A 255 -6.46 12.96 8.87
C ASP A 255 -6.42 14.44 9.26
N GLU A 256 -5.26 14.94 9.72
CA GLU A 256 -5.05 16.34 10.13
C GLU A 256 -3.67 16.79 9.63
N SER A 257 -3.63 17.50 8.50
CA SER A 257 -2.40 18.10 7.99
C SER A 257 -2.58 19.62 7.90
N PRO A 258 -1.62 20.42 8.41
CA PRO A 258 -1.65 21.88 8.29
C PRO A 258 -1.66 22.34 6.82
N ASP A 259 -1.27 21.47 5.90
CA ASP A 259 -1.27 21.73 4.45
C ASP A 259 -2.70 21.76 3.85
N GLU A 260 -3.73 21.35 4.60
CA GLU A 260 -5.13 21.45 4.17
C GLU A 260 -5.55 22.91 3.91
N LEU A 261 -4.93 23.87 4.60
CA LEU A 261 -5.11 25.31 4.40
C LEU A 261 -4.62 25.81 3.03
N LEU A 262 -3.83 25.02 2.30
CA LEU A 262 -3.32 25.35 0.96
C LEU A 262 -4.29 24.97 -0.17
N LEU A 263 -5.39 24.28 0.17
CA LEU A 263 -6.46 24.00 -0.78
C LEU A 263 -7.28 25.28 -1.05
N ARG A 264 -7.69 25.48 -2.31
CA ARG A 264 -8.55 26.61 -2.70
C ARG A 264 -9.95 26.53 -2.10
N THR A 265 -10.41 25.31 -1.85
CA THR A 265 -11.76 24.97 -1.43
C THR A 265 -11.67 23.96 -0.29
N ARG A 266 -12.59 24.09 0.66
CA ARG A 266 -12.63 23.26 1.87
C ARG A 266 -12.83 21.79 1.47
N THR A 267 -12.25 20.86 2.23
CA THR A 267 -12.55 19.44 2.00
C THR A 267 -13.96 19.14 2.52
N GLN A 268 -14.61 18.13 1.95
CA GLN A 268 -15.92 17.68 2.43
C GLN A 268 -15.87 17.27 3.91
N ARG A 269 -14.71 16.78 4.37
CA ARG A 269 -14.46 16.42 5.75
C ARG A 269 -14.44 17.62 6.68
N THR A 270 -13.74 18.69 6.31
CA THR A 270 -13.76 19.96 7.08
C THR A 270 -15.18 20.50 7.15
N ALA A 271 -15.91 20.48 6.03
CA ALA A 271 -17.28 20.98 5.98
C ALA A 271 -18.24 20.16 6.85
N ALA A 272 -18.11 18.82 6.85
CA ALA A 272 -18.89 17.94 7.72
C ALA A 272 -18.57 18.18 9.20
N ARG A 273 -17.30 18.33 9.56
CA ARG A 273 -16.89 18.63 10.93
C ARG A 273 -17.39 19.99 11.42
N GLU A 274 -17.28 21.04 10.61
CA GLU A 274 -17.85 22.36 10.92
C GLU A 274 -19.38 22.28 11.07
N TYR A 275 -20.05 21.46 10.26
CA TYR A 275 -21.48 21.22 10.37
C TYR A 275 -21.83 20.55 11.71
N ASP A 276 -21.11 19.50 12.10
CA ASP A 276 -21.28 18.82 13.39
C ASP A 276 -20.99 19.75 14.57
N GLU A 277 -19.94 20.57 14.48
CA GLU A 277 -19.58 21.58 15.49
C GLU A 277 -20.64 22.69 15.61
N SER A 278 -21.32 23.02 14.52
CA SER A 278 -22.42 24.01 14.51
C SER A 278 -23.80 23.42 14.81
N HIS A 279 -23.97 22.09 14.75
CA HIS A 279 -25.23 21.37 14.96
C HIS A 279 -25.04 20.14 15.87
N PRO A 280 -24.63 20.31 17.15
CA PRO A 280 -24.27 19.21 18.04
C PRO A 280 -25.43 18.24 18.37
N ASP A 281 -26.68 18.63 18.11
CA ASP A 281 -27.87 17.85 18.44
C ASP A 281 -28.35 16.90 17.31
N HIS A 282 -27.66 16.85 16.17
CA HIS A 282 -28.02 15.97 15.04
C HIS A 282 -26.90 14.98 14.68
N PRO A 283 -26.76 13.85 15.40
CA PRO A 283 -25.83 12.81 14.98
C PRO A 283 -26.34 12.12 13.71
N HIS A 284 -25.45 12.00 12.72
CA HIS A 284 -25.65 11.21 11.51
C HIS A 284 -25.98 9.74 11.87
N HIS A 285 -27.12 9.23 11.39
CA HIS A 285 -27.47 7.80 11.36
C HIS A 285 -27.01 7.14 10.06
#